data_AF-A0A1V6BC66-F1
#
_entry.id   AF-A0A1V6BC66-F1
#
_cell.length_a   1.000
_cell.length_b   1.000
_cell.length_c   1.000
_cell.angle_alpha   90.00
_cell.angle_beta   90.00
_cell.angle_gamma   90.00
#
_symmetry.space_group_name_H-M   'P 1'
#
loop_
_entity.id
_entity.type
_entity.pdbx_description
1 polymer ?
#
loop_
_entity_poly.entity_id
_entity_poly.type
_entity_poly.pdbx_seq_one_letter_code
_entity_poly.pdbx_strand_id
1 'polypeptide(L)' 'METTKKEKTFDAVKMMREIRDKISSETQNMTLEQLKEYIKNKLSQENLKLIGQK' A
#
# COMPACT_ATOMS: atom_id res chain seq x y z
N MET A 1 -33.74 15.73 -11.59
CA MET A 1 -33.45 14.41 -10.99
C MET A 1 -32.39 14.65 -9.94
N GLU A 2 -32.79 14.83 -8.68
CA GLU A 2 -31.83 15.06 -7.59
C GLU A 2 -31.20 13.72 -7.21
N THR A 3 -29.90 13.60 -7.43
CA THR A 3 -29.15 12.41 -7.02
C THR A 3 -28.78 12.57 -5.57
N THR A 4 -29.52 11.92 -4.67
CA THR A 4 -29.08 11.71 -3.29
C THR A 4 -27.76 10.95 -3.31
N LYS A 5 -26.64 11.68 -3.29
CA LYS A 5 -25.30 11.13 -3.12
C LYS A 5 -25.24 10.51 -1.73
N LYS A 6 -25.48 9.20 -1.63
CA LYS A 6 -25.08 8.43 -0.46
C LYS A 6 -23.56 8.53 -0.39
N GLU A 7 -23.04 9.42 0.46
CA GLU A 7 -21.62 9.47 0.77
C GLU A 7 -21.21 8.08 1.27
N LYS A 8 -20.32 7.44 0.54
CA LYS A 8 -19.73 6.18 0.99
C LYS A 8 -18.87 6.52 2.19
N THR A 9 -19.24 6.00 3.36
CA THR A 9 -18.50 6.19 4.62
C THR A 9 -17.06 5.67 4.55
N PHE A 10 -16.80 4.77 3.61
CA PHE A 10 -15.47 4.23 3.33
C PHE A 10 -15.27 4.11 1.82
N ASP A 11 -14.23 4.76 1.32
CA ASP A 11 -13.79 4.64 -0.07
C ASP A 11 -12.53 3.79 -0.14
N ALA A 12 -12.74 2.49 -0.43
CA ALA A 12 -11.66 1.54 -0.61
C ALA A 12 -10.71 1.93 -1.77
N VAL A 13 -11.22 2.58 -2.82
CA VAL A 13 -10.40 3.01 -3.96
C VAL A 13 -9.51 4.17 -3.54
N LYS A 14 -10.06 5.12 -2.76
CA LYS A 14 -9.29 6.23 -2.19
C LYS A 14 -8.19 5.70 -1.26
N MET A 15 -8.52 4.77 -0.36
CA MET A 15 -7.53 4.14 0.53
C MET A 15 -6.42 3.45 -0.26
N MET A 16 -6.75 2.66 -1.27
CA MET A 16 -5.76 1.97 -2.10
C MET A 16 -4.87 2.95 -2.88
N ARG A 17 -5.43 4.06 -3.37
CA ARG A 17 -4.68 5.13 -4.03
C ARG A 17 -3.70 5.79 -3.08
N GLU A 18 -4.16 6.18 -1.89
CA GLU A 18 -3.32 6.82 -0.87
C GLU A 18 -2.17 5.91 -0.43
N ILE A 19 -2.42 4.61 -0.22
CA ILE A 19 -1.38 3.63 0.13
C ILE A 19 -0.34 3.55 -1.00
N ARG A 20 -0.78 3.42 -2.25
CA ARG A 20 0.13 3.37 -3.40
C ARG A 20 0.94 4.64 -3.51
N ASP A 21 0.31 5.81 -3.39
CA ASP A 21 0.98 7.10 -3.56
C ASP A 21 2.00 7.34 -2.44
N LYS A 22 1.71 6.87 -1.21
CA LYS A 22 2.67 6.85 -0.10
C LYS A 22 3.86 5.96 -0.39
N ILE A 23 3.64 4.71 -0.82
CA ILE A 23 4.74 3.79 -1.17
C ILE A 23 5.58 4.40 -2.30
N SER A 24 4.94 4.91 -3.35
CA SER A 24 5.63 5.57 -4.46
C SER A 24 6.51 6.72 -3.98
N SER A 25 5.99 7.62 -3.13
CA SER A 25 6.75 8.73 -2.56
C SER A 25 7.95 8.24 -1.74
N GLU A 26 7.77 7.20 -0.92
CA GLU A 26 8.84 6.59 -0.11
C GLU A 26 9.91 5.93 -1.00
N THR A 27 9.53 5.30 -2.12
CA THR A 27 10.46 4.51 -2.95
C THR A 27 10.99 5.23 -4.19
N GLN A 28 10.46 6.41 -4.56
CA GLN A 28 10.75 7.07 -5.84
C GLN A 28 12.24 7.39 -6.04
N ASN A 29 12.97 7.66 -4.95
CA ASN A 29 14.39 8.01 -4.98
C ASN A 29 15.30 6.89 -4.47
N MET A 30 14.76 5.68 -4.26
CA MET A 30 15.54 4.55 -3.76
C MET A 30 16.24 3.83 -4.91
N THR A 31 17.45 3.34 -4.64
CA THR A 31 18.13 2.40 -5.53
C THR A 31 17.51 1.00 -5.40
N LEU A 32 17.85 0.10 -6.32
CA LEU A 32 17.37 -1.29 -6.27
C LEU A 32 17.69 -1.98 -4.93
N GLU A 33 18.85 -1.70 -4.35
CA GLU A 33 19.28 -2.28 -3.07
C GLU A 33 18.43 -1.74 -1.92
N GLN A 34 18.21 -0.43 -1.88
CA GLN A 34 17.35 0.22 -0.88
C GLN A 34 15.89 -0.25 -0.99
N LEU A 35 15.40 -0.47 -2.22
CA LEU A 35 14.05 -1.01 -2.44
C LEU A 35 13.92 -2.45 -1.94
N LYS A 36 14.93 -3.30 -2.18
CA LYS A 36 14.96 -4.67 -1.65
C LYS A 36 14.94 -4.68 -0.12
N GLU A 37 15.72 -3.81 0.50
CA GLU A 37 15.77 -3.68 1.95
C GLU A 37 14.46 -3.12 2.52
N TYR A 38 13.86 -2.12 1.86
CA TYR A 38 12.53 -1.60 2.21
C TYR A 38 11.47 -2.72 2.22
N ILE A 39 11.41 -3.54 1.16
CA ILE A 39 10.47 -4.67 1.08
C ILE A 39 10.76 -5.71 2.17
N LYS A 40 12.03 -6.06 2.38
CA LYS A 40 12.45 -7.02 3.42
C LYS A 40 12.05 -6.55 4.81
N ASN A 41 12.24 -5.26 5.11
CA ASN A 41 11.87 -4.66 6.38
C ASN A 41 10.34 -4.64 6.56
N LYS A 42 9.57 -4.30 5.53
CA LYS A 42 8.10 -4.34 5.63
C LYS A 42 7.58 -5.76 5.87
N LEU A 43 8.14 -6.76 5.20
CA LEU A 43 7.77 -8.17 5.37
C LEU A 43 8.16 -8.72 6.76
N SER A 44 9.29 -8.29 7.33
CA SER A 44 9.73 -8.75 8.65
C SER A 44 8.95 -8.12 9.81
N GLN A 45 8.50 -6.87 9.66
CA GLN A 45 7.75 -6.15 10.69
C GLN A 45 6.33 -6.69 10.89
N GLU A 46 5.67 -7.14 9.82
CA GLU A 46 4.26 -7.54 9.89
C GLU A 46 4.03 -9.01 10.23
N ASN A 47 5.07 -9.81 10.56
CA ASN A 47 4.95 -11.25 10.84
C ASN A 47 4.06 -11.98 9.79
N LEU A 48 4.15 -11.55 8.53
CA LEU A 48 3.27 -12.04 7.48
C LEU A 48 3.66 -13.47 7.12
N LYS A 49 2.68 -14.36 7.08
CA LYS A 49 2.86 -15.69 6.49
C LYS A 49 3.11 -15.50 5.00
N LEU A 50 4.32 -15.77 4.55
CA LEU A 50 4.66 -15.76 3.14
C LEU A 50 3.88 -16.89 2.45
N ILE A 51 3.10 -16.52 1.45
CA ILE A 51 2.26 -17.46 0.70
C ILE A 51 3.19 -18.41 -0.06
N GLY A 52 3.00 -19.72 0.13
CA GLY A 52 3.81 -20.75 -0.53
C GLY A 52 5.10 -21.16 0.22
N GLN A 53 5.34 -20.66 1.43
CA GLN A 53 6.35 -21.28 2.31
C GLN A 53 5.78 -22.57 2.92
N LYS A 54 6.24 -23.70 2.39
CA LYS A 54 6.13 -25.05 2.96
C LYS A 54 7.46 -25.76 2.79
#